data_AF-A0A2U3AMZ2-F1
#
_entry.id   AF-A0A2U3AMZ2-F1
#
_cell.length_a   1.000
_cell.length_b   1.000
_cell.length_c   1.000
_cell.angle_alpha   90.00
_cell.angle_beta   90.00
_cell.angle_gamma   90.00
#
_symmetry.space_group_name_H-M   'P 1'
#
loop_
_entity.id
_entity.type
_entity.pdbx_description
1 polymer ?
#
loop_
_entity_poly.entity_id
_entity_poly.type
_entity_poly.pdbx_seq_one_letter_code
_entity_poly.pdbx_strand_id
1 'polypeptide(L)'
;MEKKLLIISFFIFITTIYLDFFKPNINLTILLFILVITLILSTLFSRNSKYAWKINTKNELILTISTSTILMILIITFYLLGGYSQRGINPTNYIIWILYFFTLLSAYKRFTKKQKE
;
A
#
# COMPACT_ATOMS: atom_id res chain seq x y z
N MET A 1 17.26 4.18 -5.79
CA MET A 1 17.16 3.66 -4.39
C MET A 1 15.71 3.60 -3.96
N GLU A 2 14.93 4.63 -4.28
CA GLU A 2 13.47 4.71 -4.04
C GLU A 2 12.73 3.42 -4.41
N LYS A 3 12.87 2.91 -5.65
CA LYS A 3 12.21 1.65 -6.09
C LYS A 3 12.44 0.49 -5.12
N LYS A 4 13.68 0.32 -4.62
CA LYS A 4 14.01 -0.77 -3.69
C LYS A 4 13.31 -0.56 -2.34
N LEU A 5 13.29 0.68 -1.84
CA LEU A 5 12.61 1.02 -0.60
C LEU A 5 11.10 0.82 -0.72
N LEU A 6 10.47 1.23 -1.81
CA LEU A 6 9.03 0.98 -2.05
C LEU A 6 8.69 -0.52 -2.08
N ILE A 7 9.52 -1.33 -2.73
CA ILE A 7 9.35 -2.79 -2.74
C ILE A 7 9.47 -3.35 -1.33
N ILE A 8 10.48 -2.92 -0.55
CA ILE A 8 10.66 -3.34 0.84
C ILE A 8 9.45 -2.93 1.69
N SER A 9 8.99 -1.68 1.58
CA SER A 9 7.80 -1.19 2.29
C SER A 9 6.56 -2.02 1.92
N PHE A 10 6.40 -2.42 0.66
CA PHE A 10 5.29 -3.26 0.23
C PHE A 10 5.32 -4.65 0.89
N PHE A 11 6.48 -5.30 0.97
CA PHE A 11 6.62 -6.59 1.67
C PHE A 11 6.39 -6.46 3.18
N ILE A 12 6.90 -5.40 3.81
CA ILE A 12 6.63 -5.12 5.23
C ILE A 12 5.13 -4.94 5.46
N PHE A 13 4.45 -4.23 4.56
CA PHE A 13 3.01 -4.00 4.67
C PHE A 13 2.21 -5.31 4.55
N ILE A 14 2.51 -6.15 3.56
CA ILE A 14 1.88 -7.49 3.42
C ILE A 14 2.11 -8.33 4.69
N THR A 15 3.35 -8.35 5.19
CA THR A 15 3.70 -9.09 6.41
C THR A 15 2.91 -8.56 7.60
N THR A 16 2.77 -7.25 7.72
CA THR A 16 2.00 -6.60 8.79
C THR A 16 0.54 -7.02 8.74
N ILE A 17 -0.09 -7.02 7.55
CA ILE A 17 -1.48 -7.48 7.38
C ILE A 17 -1.60 -8.96 7.76
N TYR A 18 -0.68 -9.81 7.29
CA TYR A 18 -0.71 -11.24 7.62
C TYR A 18 -0.65 -11.48 9.14
N LEU A 19 0.29 -10.82 9.84
CA LEU A 19 0.42 -10.97 11.29
C LEU A 19 -0.82 -10.42 12.02
N ASP A 20 -1.41 -9.33 11.54
CA ASP A 20 -2.64 -8.77 12.10
C ASP A 20 -3.85 -9.72 11.99
N PHE A 21 -3.94 -10.51 10.91
CA PHE A 21 -5.03 -11.45 10.67
C PHE A 21 -4.90 -12.79 11.41
N PHE A 22 -3.67 -13.30 11.54
CA PHE A 22 -3.43 -14.68 11.99
C PHE A 22 -2.63 -14.80 13.29
N LYS A 23 -2.02 -13.71 13.80
CA LYS A 23 -1.16 -13.75 14.99
C LYS A 23 -1.62 -12.74 16.06
N PRO A 24 -2.65 -13.12 16.84
CA PRO A 24 -3.39 -12.19 17.69
C PRO A 24 -2.65 -11.56 18.90
N ASN A 25 -1.35 -11.75 19.05
CA ASN A 25 -0.58 -11.24 20.21
C ASN A 25 0.77 -10.63 19.82
N ILE A 26 1.00 -10.38 18.52
CA ILE A 26 2.25 -9.79 18.07
C ILE A 26 2.12 -8.27 18.07
N ASN A 27 3.05 -7.62 18.75
CA ASN A 27 3.17 -6.18 18.73
C ASN A 27 3.68 -5.72 17.34
N LEU A 28 2.79 -5.13 16.53
CA LEU A 28 3.14 -4.62 15.20
C LEU A 28 3.75 -3.22 15.21
N THR A 29 3.90 -2.59 16.38
CA THR A 29 4.41 -1.20 16.49
C THR A 29 5.79 -1.05 15.84
N ILE A 30 6.68 -2.01 16.06
CA ILE A 30 8.03 -2.00 15.46
C ILE A 30 7.95 -2.10 13.93
N LEU A 31 7.12 -3.00 13.41
CA LEU A 31 6.91 -3.16 11.96
C LEU A 31 6.32 -1.89 11.34
N LEU A 32 5.34 -1.28 11.98
CA LEU A 32 4.74 -0.01 11.55
C LEU A 32 5.77 1.12 11.59
N PHE A 33 6.63 1.17 12.61
CA PHE A 33 7.69 2.17 12.71
C PHE A 33 8.71 2.02 11.58
N ILE A 34 9.15 0.80 11.29
CA ILE A 34 10.05 0.51 10.15
C ILE A 34 9.36 0.88 8.83
N LEU A 35 8.07 0.58 8.68
CA LEU A 35 7.30 0.95 7.50
C LEU A 35 7.29 2.48 7.30
N VAL A 36 7.03 3.25 8.36
CA VAL A 36 7.03 4.71 8.30
C VAL A 36 8.41 5.24 7.92
N ILE A 37 9.48 4.74 8.53
CA ILE A 37 10.86 5.16 8.21
C ILE A 37 11.19 4.86 6.74
N THR A 38 10.85 3.66 6.25
CA THR A 38 11.15 3.29 4.86
C THR A 38 10.41 4.16 3.85
N LEU A 39 9.15 4.55 4.14
CA LEU A 39 8.39 5.49 3.32
C LEU A 39 8.98 6.91 3.34
N ILE A 40 9.41 7.39 4.52
CA ILE A 40 10.09 8.69 4.64
C ILE A 40 11.39 8.68 3.83
N LEU A 41 12.23 7.65 3.98
CA LEU A 41 13.45 7.53 3.19
C LEU A 41 13.14 7.48 1.69
N SER A 42 12.13 6.72 1.28
CA SER A 42 11.71 6.64 -0.11
C SER A 42 11.32 8.01 -0.67
N THR A 43 10.55 8.80 0.07
CA THR A 43 10.14 10.15 -0.34
C THR A 43 11.30 11.16 -0.34
N LEU A 44 12.29 11.01 0.53
CA LEU A 44 13.50 11.83 0.48
C LEU A 44 14.36 11.48 -0.76
N PHE A 45 14.50 10.19 -1.07
CA PHE A 45 15.25 9.75 -2.26
C PHE A 45 14.55 10.10 -3.57
N SER A 46 13.21 10.16 -3.60
CA SER A 46 12.46 10.54 -4.80
C SER A 46 12.69 12.00 -5.24
N ARG A 47 13.04 12.88 -4.28
CA ARG A 47 13.38 14.29 -4.58
C ARG A 47 14.72 14.44 -5.30
N ASN A 48 15.61 13.46 -5.20
CA ASN A 48 16.90 13.49 -5.86
C ASN A 48 16.83 12.74 -7.19
N SER A 49 17.01 13.45 -8.31
CA SER A 49 16.90 12.91 -9.67
C SER A 49 17.78 11.68 -9.95
N LYS A 50 18.88 11.50 -9.20
CA LYS A 50 19.77 10.32 -9.28
C LYS A 50 19.15 9.06 -8.69
N TYR A 51 18.27 9.20 -7.69
CA TYR A 51 17.70 8.09 -6.94
C TYR A 51 16.20 7.89 -7.18
N ALA A 52 15.57 8.89 -7.82
CA ALA A 52 14.19 8.93 -8.22
C ALA A 52 13.84 7.81 -9.19
N TRP A 53 12.73 7.14 -8.93
CA TRP A 53 12.20 6.16 -9.84
C TRP A 53 11.47 6.84 -10.99
N LYS A 54 12.10 6.86 -12.17
CA LYS A 54 11.49 7.36 -13.39
C LYS A 54 10.49 6.33 -13.92
N ILE A 55 9.21 6.58 -13.72
CA ILE A 55 8.10 5.76 -14.22
C ILE A 55 7.18 6.64 -15.08
N ASN A 56 6.68 6.09 -16.19
CA ASN A 56 5.70 6.80 -17.02
C ASN A 56 4.35 6.89 -16.29
N THR A 57 3.58 7.94 -16.54
CA THR A 57 2.27 8.21 -15.92
C THR A 57 1.28 7.05 -16.08
N LYS A 58 1.28 6.37 -17.25
CA LYS A 58 0.48 5.16 -17.48
C LYS A 58 0.88 4.02 -16.54
N ASN A 59 2.19 3.78 -16.39
CA ASN A 59 2.70 2.72 -15.53
C ASN A 59 2.50 3.04 -14.04
N GLU A 60 2.58 4.32 -13.66
CA GLU A 60 2.26 4.80 -12.30
C GLU A 60 0.78 4.56 -11.96
N LEU A 61 -0.13 4.84 -12.89
CA LEU A 61 -1.56 4.55 -12.75
C LEU A 61 -1.80 3.05 -12.57
N ILE A 62 -1.28 2.24 -13.50
CA ILE A 62 -1.43 0.77 -13.47
C ILE A 62 -0.89 0.22 -12.16
N LEU A 63 0.28 0.69 -11.71
CA LEU A 63 0.89 0.23 -10.48
C LEU A 63 0.05 0.60 -9.26
N THR A 64 -0.48 1.83 -9.20
CA THR A 64 -1.33 2.26 -8.07
C THR A 64 -2.62 1.45 -8.01
N ILE A 65 -3.31 1.28 -9.14
CA ILE A 65 -4.54 0.49 -9.21
C ILE A 65 -4.27 -0.98 -8.87
N SER A 66 -3.23 -1.57 -9.46
CA SER A 66 -2.89 -2.98 -9.25
C SER A 66 -2.48 -3.24 -7.81
N THR A 67 -1.64 -2.41 -7.21
CA THR A 67 -1.21 -2.57 -5.82
C THR A 67 -2.39 -2.46 -4.84
N SER A 68 -3.25 -1.45 -4.98
CA SER A 68 -4.46 -1.32 -4.15
C SER A 68 -5.40 -2.51 -4.32
N THR A 69 -5.57 -3.00 -5.56
CA THR A 69 -6.46 -4.13 -5.84
C THR A 69 -5.90 -5.44 -5.31
N ILE A 70 -4.60 -5.68 -5.46
CA ILE A 70 -3.90 -6.84 -4.87
C ILE A 70 -4.06 -6.84 -3.35
N LEU A 71 -3.86 -5.69 -2.69
CA LEU A 71 -4.03 -5.58 -1.24
C LEU A 71 -5.47 -5.85 -0.80
N MET A 72 -6.44 -5.34 -1.55
CA MET A 72 -7.86 -5.60 -1.26
C MET A 72 -8.21 -7.08 -1.42
N ILE A 73 -7.76 -7.71 -2.51
CA ILE A 73 -7.92 -9.15 -2.74
C ILE A 73 -7.25 -9.95 -1.61
N LEU A 74 -6.07 -9.52 -1.15
CA LEU A 74 -5.37 -10.18 -0.05
C LEU A 74 -6.18 -10.12 1.25
N ILE A 75 -6.72 -8.94 1.60
CA ILE A 75 -7.59 -8.75 2.78
C ILE A 75 -8.82 -9.67 2.70
N ILE A 76 -9.49 -9.72 1.54
CA ILE A 76 -10.64 -10.61 1.31
C ILE A 76 -10.21 -12.07 1.45
N THR A 77 -9.09 -12.46 0.85
CA THR A 77 -8.59 -13.83 0.90
C THR A 77 -8.27 -14.25 2.33
N PHE A 78 -7.56 -13.41 3.10
CA PHE A 78 -7.26 -13.71 4.50
C PHE A 78 -8.52 -13.86 5.35
N TYR A 79 -9.53 -13.02 5.11
CA TYR A 79 -10.82 -13.14 5.77
C TYR A 79 -11.52 -14.46 5.42
N LEU A 80 -11.55 -14.84 4.15
CA LEU A 80 -12.14 -16.11 3.69
C LEU A 80 -11.40 -17.33 4.23
N LEU A 81 -10.10 -17.22 4.50
CA LEU A 81 -9.29 -18.25 5.16
C LEU A 81 -9.50 -18.32 6.69
N GLY A 82 -10.46 -17.56 7.23
CA GLY A 82 -10.79 -17.54 8.65
C GLY A 82 -9.90 -16.62 9.49
N GLY A 83 -9.02 -15.83 8.88
CA GLY A 83 -8.28 -14.78 9.57
C GLY A 83 -9.19 -13.60 9.90
N TYR A 84 -8.97 -12.97 11.05
CA TYR A 84 -9.72 -11.77 11.46
C TYR A 84 -8.74 -10.70 11.92
N SER A 85 -8.79 -9.54 11.27
CA SER A 85 -7.99 -8.39 11.68
C SER A 85 -8.40 -7.93 13.08
N GLN A 86 -7.42 -7.84 13.98
CA GLN A 86 -7.60 -7.28 15.32
C GLN A 86 -7.76 -5.76 15.32
N ARG A 87 -7.29 -5.10 14.27
CA ARG A 87 -7.28 -3.64 14.13
C ARG A 87 -8.39 -3.12 13.21
N GLY A 88 -9.36 -3.98 12.85
CA GLY A 88 -10.55 -3.59 12.08
C GLY A 88 -10.34 -3.53 10.56
N ILE A 89 -9.23 -4.06 10.04
CA ILE A 89 -8.93 -4.20 8.62
C ILE A 89 -9.65 -5.44 8.06
N ASN A 90 -10.98 -5.52 8.19
CA ASN A 90 -11.79 -6.63 7.66
C ASN A 90 -12.66 -6.17 6.48
N PRO A 91 -12.93 -7.04 5.47
CA PRO A 91 -13.77 -6.69 4.32
C PRO A 91 -15.23 -6.40 4.70
N THR A 92 -15.66 -6.75 5.90
CA THR A 92 -16.97 -6.36 6.44
C THR A 92 -17.04 -4.89 6.85
N ASN A 93 -15.90 -4.21 7.00
CA ASN A 93 -15.82 -2.81 7.38
C ASN A 93 -15.92 -1.91 6.14
N TYR A 94 -17.01 -1.13 6.04
CA TYR A 94 -17.25 -0.18 4.95
C TYR A 94 -16.12 0.84 4.76
N ILE A 95 -15.40 1.19 5.83
CA ILE A 95 -14.29 2.15 5.76
C ILE A 95 -13.20 1.66 4.79
N ILE A 96 -12.93 0.35 4.74
CA ILE A 96 -11.90 -0.20 3.85
C ILE A 96 -12.30 -0.06 2.39
N TRP A 97 -13.57 -0.33 2.09
CA TRP A 97 -14.10 -0.14 0.74
C TRP A 97 -14.03 1.32 0.32
N ILE A 98 -14.42 2.24 1.20
CA ILE A 98 -14.33 3.69 0.93
C ILE A 98 -12.88 4.09 0.65
N LEU A 99 -11.92 3.65 1.48
CA LEU A 99 -10.50 3.91 1.26
C LEU A 99 -10.00 3.33 -0.06
N TYR A 100 -10.41 2.11 -0.41
CA TYR A 100 -10.08 1.47 -1.68
C TYR A 100 -10.60 2.29 -2.87
N PHE A 101 -11.89 2.64 -2.89
CA PHE A 101 -12.49 3.46 -3.94
C PHE A 101 -11.83 4.83 -4.05
N PHE A 102 -11.56 5.49 -2.92
CA PHE A 102 -10.90 6.79 -2.90
C PHE A 102 -9.47 6.70 -3.46
N THR A 103 -8.75 5.63 -3.17
CA THR A 103 -7.41 5.39 -3.71
C THR A 103 -7.44 5.25 -5.23
N LEU A 104 -8.36 4.44 -5.77
CA LEU A 104 -8.54 4.30 -7.22
C LEU A 104 -8.91 5.64 -7.89
N LEU A 105 -9.86 6.36 -7.31
CA LEU A 105 -10.36 7.62 -7.85
C LEU A 105 -9.26 8.70 -7.83
N SER A 106 -8.45 8.73 -6.77
CA SER A 106 -7.30 9.64 -6.67
C SER A 106 -6.21 9.31 -7.70
N ALA A 107 -5.99 8.03 -8.00
CA ALA A 107 -5.04 7.59 -9.02
C ALA A 107 -5.50 8.03 -10.41
N TYR A 108 -6.78 7.80 -10.73
CA TYR A 108 -7.37 8.22 -12.00
C TYR A 108 -7.39 9.75 -12.18
N LYS A 109 -7.76 10.51 -11.15
CA LYS A 109 -7.70 11.97 -11.16
C LYS A 109 -6.29 12.50 -11.40
N ARG A 110 -5.27 11.88 -10.78
CA ARG A 110 -3.86 12.25 -11.01
C ARG A 110 -3.41 11.97 -12.44
N PHE A 111 -3.81 10.82 -12.99
CA PHE A 111 -3.48 10.46 -14.37
C PHE A 111 -4.10 11.42 -15.39
N THR A 112 -5.40 11.69 -15.27
CA THR A 112 -6.10 12.61 -16.17
C THR A 112 -5.57 14.03 -16.10
N LYS A 113 -5.17 14.50 -14.90
CA LYS A 113 -4.51 15.81 -14.75
C LYS A 113 -3.18 15.87 -15.50
N LYS A 114 -2.30 14.87 -15.31
CA LYS A 114 -0.99 14.81 -15.97
C LYS A 114 -1.05 14.59 -17.50
N GLN A 115 -2.21 14.22 -18.06
CA GLN A 115 -2.40 14.14 -19.52
C GLN A 115 -2.92 15.43 -20.15
N LYS A 116 -3.45 16.35 -19.34
CA LYS A 116 -3.93 17.67 -19.78
C LYS A 116 -2.85 18.74 -19.70
N GLU A 117 -1.77 18.48 -18.95
CA GLU A 117 -0.52 19.24 -18.90
C GLU A 117 0.42 18.78 -20.03
#